data_AF-A0AAV4XJY5-F1
#
_entry.id   AF-A0AAV4XJY5-F1
#
_cell.length_a   1.000
_cell.length_b   1.000
_cell.length_c   1.000
_cell.angle_alpha   90.00
_cell.angle_beta   90.00
_cell.angle_gamma   90.00
#
_symmetry.space_group_name_H-M   'P 1'
#
loop_
_entity.id
_entity.type
_entity.pdbx_description
1 polymer ?
#
loop_
_entity_poly.entity_id
_entity_poly.type
_entity_poly.pdbx_seq_one_letter_code
_entity_poly.pdbx_strand_id
1 'polypeptide(L)'
;MLLNLWSSGSFLLYDSGLADIFLGPLCPYVLAPVARYTSVWGLPILTAGGQNDNFDHKEPHYKLLTRMNGSYSQIGTIVLQVLAKFN
;
A
#
# COMPACT_ATOMS: atom_id res chain seq x y z
N MET A 1 3.74 -16.24 10.52
CA MET A 1 4.18 -15.78 11.85
C MET A 1 4.62 -14.31 11.84
N LEU A 2 5.55 -13.87 10.96
CA LEU A 2 5.99 -12.46 10.87
C LEU A 2 4.88 -11.46 10.48
N LEU A 3 3.89 -11.92 9.73
CA LEU A 3 2.75 -11.11 9.29
C LEU A 3 1.81 -10.66 10.40
N ASN A 4 1.63 -11.51 11.41
CA ASN A 4 0.81 -11.19 12.57
C ASN A 4 1.53 -10.17 13.45
N LEU A 5 2.87 -10.22 13.50
CA LEU A 5 3.67 -9.31 14.32
C LEU A 5 3.52 -7.85 13.88
N TRP A 6 3.53 -7.59 12.57
CA TRP A 6 3.40 -6.23 12.04
C TRP A 6 1.98 -5.68 12.23
N SER A 7 0.96 -6.52 12.02
CA SER A 7 -0.43 -6.14 12.27
C SER A 7 -0.68 -5.81 13.75
N SER A 8 -0.17 -6.64 14.66
CA SER A 8 -0.26 -6.40 16.11
C SER A 8 0.54 -5.15 16.53
N GLY A 9 1.72 -4.93 15.96
CA GLY A 9 2.53 -3.74 16.25
C GLY A 9 1.86 -2.45 15.80
N SER A 10 1.27 -2.43 14.61
CA SER A 10 0.50 -1.28 14.13
C SER A 10 -0.71 -0.97 15.01
N PHE A 11 -1.41 -2.01 15.49
CA PHE A 11 -2.54 -1.83 16.41
C PHE A 11 -2.11 -1.23 17.76
N LEU A 12 -1.02 -1.71 18.35
CA LEU A 12 -0.50 -1.18 19.62
C LEU A 12 -0.07 0.30 19.51
N LEU A 13 0.55 0.67 18.39
CA LEU A 13 0.93 2.06 18.09
C LEU A 13 -0.29 2.98 17.96
N TYR A 14 -1.37 2.48 17.36
CA TYR A 14 -2.64 3.19 17.26
C TYR A 14 -3.31 3.36 18.63
N ASP A 15 -3.42 2.28 19.41
CA ASP A 15 -4.07 2.29 20.73
C ASP A 15 -3.35 3.20 21.74
N SER A 16 -2.02 3.23 21.67
CA SER A 16 -1.19 4.13 22.48
C SER A 16 -1.24 5.60 22.05
N GLY A 17 -1.90 5.92 20.91
CA GLY A 17 -1.98 7.28 20.37
C GLY A 17 -0.63 7.85 19.94
N LEU A 18 0.35 6.99 19.66
CA LEU A 18 1.73 7.40 19.33
C LEU A 18 1.98 7.51 17.82
N ALA A 19 1.04 7.05 16.98
CA ALA A 19 1.20 7.03 15.54
C ALA A 19 0.36 8.10 14.85
N ASP A 20 1.04 9.08 14.23
CA ASP A 20 0.42 10.05 13.32
C ASP A 20 0.46 9.57 11.84
N ILE A 21 1.46 8.76 11.48
CA ILE A 21 1.64 8.22 10.13
C ILE A 21 2.38 6.88 10.18
N PHE A 22 2.00 5.95 9.30
CA PHE A 22 2.74 4.69 9.13
C PHE A 22 3.70 4.77 7.94
N LEU A 23 4.96 4.39 8.16
CA LEU A 23 5.99 4.36 7.13
C LEU A 23 6.52 2.94 6.91
N GLY A 24 6.71 2.56 5.65
CA GLY A 24 7.62 1.47 5.30
C GLY A 24 7.13 0.01 5.23
N PRO A 25 5.83 -0.37 5.29
CA PRO A 25 5.45 -1.73 4.95
C PRO A 25 5.72 -1.98 3.45
N LEU A 26 6.83 -2.64 3.16
CA LEU A 26 7.32 -2.87 1.80
C LEU A 26 6.63 -4.06 1.13
N CYS A 27 6.46 -5.15 1.88
CA CYS A 27 5.84 -6.36 1.36
C CYS A 27 4.34 -6.14 1.14
N PRO A 28 3.81 -6.37 -0.08
CA PRO A 28 2.38 -6.22 -0.40
C PRO A 28 1.45 -6.98 0.56
N TYR A 29 1.89 -8.15 1.03
CA TYR A 29 1.08 -9.02 1.88
C TYR A 29 0.97 -8.49 3.32
N VAL A 30 1.97 -7.76 3.81
CA VAL A 30 1.89 -7.02 5.09
C VAL A 30 1.17 -5.68 4.90
N LEU A 31 1.38 -5.02 3.76
CA LEU A 31 0.81 -3.72 3.46
C LEU A 31 -0.72 -3.76 3.37
N ALA A 32 -1.28 -4.80 2.73
CA ALA A 32 -2.72 -4.91 2.51
C ALA A 32 -3.57 -4.83 3.80
N PRO A 33 -3.31 -5.62 4.87
CA PRO A 33 -4.07 -5.52 6.11
C PRO A 33 -3.85 -4.19 6.82
N VAL A 34 -2.62 -3.69 6.87
CA VAL A 34 -2.33 -2.41 7.55
C VAL A 34 -3.06 -1.26 6.85
N ALA A 35 -2.96 -1.15 5.52
CA ALA A 35 -3.62 -0.10 4.76
C ALA A 35 -5.15 -0.13 4.90
N ARG A 36 -5.74 -1.32 5.07
CA ARG A 36 -7.17 -1.48 5.39
C ARG A 36 -7.53 -0.97 6.77
N TYR A 37 -6.69 -1.21 7.78
CA TYR A 37 -6.93 -0.69 9.11
C TYR A 37 -6.73 0.81 9.19
N THR A 38 -5.68 1.33 8.55
CA THR A 38 -5.37 2.75 8.59
C THR A 38 -6.45 3.59 7.89
N SER A 39 -7.12 3.06 6.86
CA SER A 39 -8.27 3.72 6.25
C SER A 39 -9.50 3.82 7.17
N VAL A 40 -9.63 2.93 8.16
CA VAL A 40 -10.65 3.01 9.22
C VAL A 40 -10.20 3.92 10.36
N TRP A 41 -8.93 3.82 10.77
CA TRP A 41 -8.33 4.60 11.85
C TRP A 41 -8.10 6.07 11.50
N GLY A 42 -8.15 6.42 10.20
CA GLY A 42 -7.91 7.79 9.74
C GLY A 42 -6.42 8.17 9.68
N LEU A 43 -5.52 7.18 9.69
CA LEU A 43 -4.08 7.42 9.65
C LEU A 43 -3.52 7.22 8.23
N PRO A 44 -2.73 8.16 7.70
CA PRO A 44 -2.06 7.98 6.42
C PRO A 44 -0.97 6.91 6.50
N ILE A 45 -0.69 6.28 5.36
CA ILE A 45 0.42 5.35 5.21
C ILE A 45 1.23 5.67 3.95
N LEU A 46 2.54 5.78 4.12
CA LEU A 46 3.49 6.05 3.04
C LEU A 46 4.45 4.87 2.89
N THR A 47 4.52 4.30 1.68
CA THR A 47 5.38 3.14 1.42
C THR A 47 6.12 3.26 0.10
N ALA A 48 7.33 2.70 0.06
CA ALA A 48 8.09 2.47 -1.17
C ALA A 48 7.70 1.14 -1.86
N GLY A 49 6.82 0.35 -1.24
CA GLY A 49 6.37 -0.96 -1.75
C GLY A 49 4.96 -0.92 -2.36
N GLY A 50 4.35 -2.10 -2.47
CA GLY A 50 2.96 -2.21 -2.93
C GLY A 50 2.77 -2.00 -4.44
N GLN A 51 3.64 -2.56 -5.27
CA GLN A 51 3.57 -2.43 -6.74
C GLN A 51 2.40 -3.20 -7.38
N ASN A 52 1.65 -4.00 -6.61
CA ASN A 52 0.50 -4.71 -7.14
C ASN A 52 -0.58 -3.72 -7.64
N ASP A 53 -1.36 -4.22 -8.59
CA ASP A 53 -2.53 -3.58 -9.20
C ASP A 53 -3.72 -3.44 -8.24
N ASN A 54 -3.84 -4.33 -7.26
CA ASN A 54 -4.92 -4.29 -6.26
C ASN A 54 -4.91 -2.97 -5.46
N PHE A 55 -3.74 -2.35 -5.26
CA PHE A 55 -3.59 -1.05 -4.59
C PHE A 55 -3.93 0.16 -5.48
N ASP A 56 -4.16 -0.05 -6.78
CA ASP A 56 -4.62 1.00 -7.70
C ASP A 56 -6.09 1.36 -7.40
N HIS A 57 -6.89 0.41 -6.91
CA HIS A 57 -8.28 0.60 -6.50
C HIS A 57 -8.35 1.17 -5.08
N LYS A 58 -8.38 2.49 -4.96
CA LYS A 58 -8.34 3.19 -3.66
C LYS A 58 -9.58 2.95 -2.79
N GLU A 59 -10.75 2.91 -3.40
CA GLU A 59 -12.00 2.74 -2.66
C GLU A 59 -12.41 1.27 -2.55
N PRO A 60 -12.95 0.84 -1.40
CA PRO A 60 -13.15 1.60 -0.15
C PRO A 60 -11.95 1.51 0.83
N HIS A 61 -10.95 0.69 0.53
CA HIS A 61 -10.03 0.13 1.53
C HIS A 61 -8.66 0.79 1.62
N TYR A 62 -8.22 1.54 0.60
CA TYR A 62 -6.85 2.05 0.47
C TYR A 62 -6.80 3.57 0.23
N LYS A 63 -7.86 4.30 0.62
CA LYS A 63 -7.99 5.76 0.43
C LYS A 63 -6.85 6.59 1.04
N LEU A 64 -6.21 6.09 2.11
CA LEU A 64 -5.11 6.75 2.82
C LEU A 64 -3.72 6.18 2.49
N LEU A 65 -3.61 5.32 1.45
CA LEU A 65 -2.35 4.71 1.03
C LEU A 65 -1.67 5.55 -0.05
N THR A 66 -0.47 6.05 0.26
CA THR A 66 0.43 6.72 -0.69
C THR A 66 1.62 5.81 -0.99
N ARG A 67 1.85 5.55 -2.28
CA ARG A 67 3.00 4.76 -2.75
C ARG A 67 4.00 5.70 -3.43
N MET A 68 5.28 5.58 -3.10
CA MET A 68 6.36 6.34 -3.74
C MET A 68 6.92 5.66 -4.99
N ASN A 69 6.47 4.44 -5.30
CA ASN A 69 6.93 3.66 -6.44
C ASN A 69 5.80 3.49 -7.48
N GLY A 70 6.20 3.19 -8.72
CA GLY A 70 5.28 2.83 -9.79
C GLY A 70 4.62 1.46 -9.57
N SER A 71 3.49 1.26 -10.21
CA SER A 71 2.72 0.01 -10.22
C SER A 71 3.14 -0.90 -11.38
N TYR A 72 2.89 -2.21 -11.25
CA TYR A 72 3.09 -3.14 -12.36
C TYR A 72 2.15 -2.87 -13.53
N SER A 73 0.96 -2.31 -13.27
CA SER A 73 0.02 -1.89 -14.32
C SER A 73 0.61 -0.80 -15.22
N GLN A 74 1.35 0.16 -14.66
CA GLN A 74 2.07 1.18 -15.44
C GLN A 74 3.13 0.57 -16.38
N ILE A 75 3.82 -0.50 -15.94
CA ILE A 75 4.76 -1.22 -16.81
C ILE A 75 4.02 -1.87 -17.98
N GLY A 76 2.88 -2.50 -17.72
CA GLY A 76 2.01 -3.06 -18.76
C GLY A 76 1.59 -2.01 -19.79
N THR A 77 1.19 -0.82 -19.34
CA THR A 77 0.85 0.31 -20.22
C THR A 77 2.03 0.73 -21.10
N ILE A 78 3.24 0.82 -20.55
CA ILE A 78 4.44 1.18 -21.32
C ILE A 78 4.70 0.12 -22.41
N VAL A 79 4.61 -1.17 -22.08
CA VAL A 79 4.81 -2.25 -23.05
C VAL A 79 3.78 -2.15 -24.20
N LEU A 80 2.51 -1.91 -23.88
CA LEU A 80 1.47 -1.73 -24.89
C LEU A 80 1.72 -0.51 -25.79
N GLN A 81 2.17 0.60 -25.22
CA GLN A 81 2.52 1.81 -25.97
C GLN A 81 3.72 1.58 -26.91
N VAL A 82 4.72 0.82 -26.45
CA VAL A 82 5.86 0.44 -27.28
C VAL A 82 5.39 -0.46 -28.43
N LEU A 83 4.59 -1.49 -28.16
CA LEU A 83 4.05 -2.38 -29.20
C LEU A 83 3.21 -1.62 -30.23
N ALA A 84 2.35 -0.71 -29.78
CA ALA A 84 1.53 0.12 -30.67
C ALA A 84 2.35 1.06 -31.57
N LYS A 85 3.59 1.38 -31.20
CA LYS A 85 4.49 2.21 -32.02
C LYS A 85 5.14 1.43 -33.17
N PHE A 86 5.26 0.10 -33.04
CA PHE A 86 5.94 -0.76 -34.01
C PHE A 86 4.98 -1.66 -34.81
N ASN A 87 3.67 -1.55 -34.57
CA ASN A 87 2.60 -2.15 -35.36
C ASN A 87 2.08 -1.13 -36.39
#